data_AF-A0A1H0WZ84-F1
#
_entry.id   AF-A0A1H0WZ84-F1
#
_cell.length_a   1.000
_cell.length_b   1.000
_cell.length_c   1.000
_cell.angle_alpha   90.00
_cell.angle_beta   90.00
_cell.angle_gamma   90.00
#
_symmetry.space_group_name_H-M   'P 1'
#
loop_
_entity.id
_entity.type
_entity.pdbx_description
1 polymer ?
#
loop_
_entity_poly.entity_id
_entity_poly.type
_entity_poly.pdbx_seq_one_letter_code
_entity_poly.pdbx_strand_id
1 'polypeptide(L)'
;MDVTSLFGLPLVVPRANRYTQLGIAPEATAAEVRAATDRYIARLKADGAGDEEIARAHGLSLEKPDDRAAYDAEHPPLPLLRLEPAGDPVFDDRATSLAALRRELERFLLDAGEAVYHPDDTTRTDFTADFHPTSLLDGQQPGRING
;
A
#
# COMPACT_ATOMS: atom_id res chain seq x y z
N MET A 1 -19.39 -9.39 13.54
CA MET A 1 -18.46 -8.26 13.66
C MET A 1 -18.30 -7.71 12.26
N ASP A 2 -18.77 -6.50 12.00
CA ASP A 2 -18.57 -5.87 10.68
C ASP A 2 -17.09 -5.63 10.48
N VAL A 3 -16.49 -6.34 9.53
CA VAL A 3 -15.10 -6.13 9.13
C VAL A 3 -15.11 -4.90 8.23
N THR A 4 -14.69 -3.76 8.77
CA THR A 4 -14.54 -2.52 8.00
C THR A 4 -13.66 -2.78 6.79
N SER A 5 -14.20 -2.57 5.58
CA SER A 5 -13.44 -2.69 4.34
C SER A 5 -12.22 -1.77 4.37
N LEU A 6 -11.08 -2.27 3.91
CA LEU A 6 -9.83 -1.52 3.85
C LEU A 6 -9.98 -0.24 2.99
N PHE A 7 -10.88 -0.25 2.02
CA PHE A 7 -11.21 0.87 1.14
C PHE A 7 -12.28 1.82 1.69
N GLY A 8 -12.93 1.46 2.79
CA GLY A 8 -13.87 2.33 3.50
C GLY A 8 -13.21 3.27 4.50
N LEU A 9 -11.91 3.08 4.76
CA LEU A 9 -11.13 3.95 5.63
C LEU A 9 -10.78 5.24 4.89
N PRO A 10 -10.86 6.41 5.54
CA PRO A 10 -10.39 7.66 4.95
C PRO A 10 -8.91 7.49 4.61
N LEU A 11 -8.53 7.85 3.38
CA LEU A 11 -7.13 7.92 2.98
C LEU A 11 -6.41 8.86 3.95
N VAL A 12 -5.57 8.30 4.81
CA VAL A 12 -4.70 9.08 5.68
C VAL A 12 -3.68 9.73 4.76
N VAL A 13 -3.95 10.98 4.35
CA VAL A 13 -2.95 11.82 3.69
C VAL A 13 -1.95 12.17 4.80
N PRO A 14 -0.73 11.61 4.79
CA PRO A 14 0.26 11.97 5.79
C PRO A 14 0.46 13.48 5.67
N ARG A 15 0.37 14.22 6.78
CA ARG A 15 0.80 15.62 6.77
C ARG A 15 2.23 15.62 6.27
N ALA A 16 2.44 16.18 5.07
CA ALA A 16 3.73 16.18 4.42
C ALA A 16 4.74 16.91 5.31
N ASN A 17 5.57 16.14 6.01
CA ASN A 17 6.64 16.65 6.85
C ASN A 17 7.97 16.43 6.11
N ARG A 18 9.01 17.18 6.49
CA ARG A 18 10.30 17.13 5.79
C ARG A 18 10.92 15.73 5.80
N TYR A 19 10.72 14.96 6.87
CA TYR A 19 11.16 13.57 6.97
C TYR A 19 10.49 12.66 5.91
N THR A 20 9.17 12.76 5.75
CA THR A 20 8.40 12.02 4.73
C THR A 20 8.69 12.48 3.31
N GLN A 21 8.93 13.78 3.10
CA GLN A 21 9.33 14.32 1.79
C GLN A 21 10.71 13.79 1.35
N LEU A 22 11.65 13.66 2.30
CA LEU A 22 12.97 13.09 2.05
C LEU A 22 12.98 11.55 2.12
N GLY A 23 11.90 10.91 2.56
CA GLY A 23 11.81 9.45 2.71
C GLY A 23 12.75 8.89 3.79
N ILE A 24 12.93 9.61 4.90
CA ILE A 24 13.82 9.24 6.02
C ILE A 24 13.08 9.22 7.35
N ALA A 25 13.61 8.47 8.30
CA ALA A 25 13.10 8.45 9.67
C ALA A 25 13.54 9.71 10.46
N PRO A 26 12.77 10.15 11.47
CA PRO A 26 13.19 11.21 12.39
C PRO A 26 14.45 10.89 13.20
N GLU A 27 14.92 9.64 13.20
CA GLU A 27 16.16 9.20 13.84
C GLU A 27 17.34 9.11 12.86
N ALA A 28 17.12 9.40 11.57
CA ALA A 28 18.16 9.33 10.54
C ALA A 28 19.38 10.18 10.92
N THR A 29 20.55 9.63 10.65
CA THR A 29 21.85 10.29 10.84
C THR A 29 22.01 11.46 9.86
N ALA A 30 22.89 12.41 10.18
CA ALA A 30 23.18 13.53 9.28
C ALA A 30 23.67 13.07 7.89
N ALA A 31 24.40 11.95 7.83
CA ALA A 31 24.86 11.36 6.57
C ALA A 31 23.68 10.83 5.73
N GLU A 32 22.70 10.18 6.36
CA GLU A 32 21.49 9.68 5.70
C GLU A 32 20.60 10.83 5.21
N VAL A 33 20.45 11.89 6.01
CA VAL A 33 19.73 13.11 5.63
C VAL A 33 20.35 13.74 4.39
N ARG A 34 21.69 13.87 4.37
CA ARG A 34 22.41 14.42 3.21
C ARG A 34 22.19 13.57 1.97
N ALA A 35 22.40 12.25 2.09
CA ALA A 35 22.21 11.32 0.98
C ALA A 35 20.76 11.33 0.44
N ALA A 36 19.76 11.47 1.32
CA ALA A 36 18.36 11.58 0.93
C ALA A 36 18.05 12.88 0.20
N THR A 37 18.61 13.99 0.69
CA THR A 37 18.49 15.32 0.06
C THR A 37 19.10 15.32 -1.34
N ASP A 38 20.28 14.72 -1.51
CA ASP A 38 20.96 14.60 -2.80
C ASP A 38 20.14 13.77 -3.80
N ARG A 39 19.58 12.63 -3.35
CA ARG A 39 18.68 11.81 -4.18
C ARG A 39 17.43 12.57 -4.58
N TYR A 40 16.84 13.32 -3.65
CA TYR A 40 15.64 14.12 -3.90
C TYR A 40 15.90 15.22 -4.93
N ILE A 41 17.03 15.93 -4.82
CA ILE A 41 17.45 16.95 -5.79
C ILE A 41 17.74 16.33 -7.16
N ALA A 42 18.44 15.19 -7.20
CA ALA A 42 18.71 14.49 -8.45
C ALA A 42 17.42 14.09 -9.18
N ARG A 43 16.40 13.65 -8.43
CA ARG A 43 15.07 13.36 -8.97
C ARG A 43 14.38 14.62 -9.50
N LEU A 44 14.35 15.71 -8.73
CA LEU A 44 13.77 16.98 -9.20
C LEU A 44 14.42 17.49 -10.49
N LYS A 45 15.74 17.37 -10.60
CA LYS A 45 16.48 17.72 -11.83
C LYS A 45 16.08 16.84 -13.02
N ALA A 46 15.91 15.54 -12.79
CA ALA A 46 15.45 14.60 -13.83
C ALA A 46 14.02 14.90 -14.28
N ASP A 47 13.17 15.36 -13.35
CA ASP A 47 11.77 15.73 -13.60
C ASP A 47 11.63 17.14 -14.24
N GLY A 48 12.75 17.84 -14.49
CA GLY A 48 12.77 19.16 -15.15
C GLY A 48 12.36 20.32 -14.24
N ALA A 49 12.48 20.15 -12.92
CA ALA A 49 12.17 21.19 -11.94
C ALA A 49 13.00 22.47 -12.17
N GLY A 50 12.39 23.62 -11.90
CA GLY A 50 13.07 24.92 -12.03
C GLY A 50 14.13 25.14 -10.93
N ASP A 51 15.05 26.08 -11.15
CA ASP A 51 16.11 26.40 -10.18
C ASP A 51 15.55 26.82 -8.80
N GLU A 52 14.38 27.45 -8.77
CA GLU A 52 13.68 27.82 -7.52
C GLU A 52 13.18 26.60 -6.73
N GLU A 53 12.76 25.53 -7.41
CA GLU A 53 12.35 24.28 -6.77
C GLU A 53 13.54 23.52 -6.19
N ILE A 54 14.65 23.52 -6.92
CA ILE A 54 15.92 22.94 -6.46
C ILE A 54 16.47 23.73 -5.27
N ALA A 55 16.42 25.07 -5.31
CA ALA A 55 16.84 25.91 -4.20
C ALA A 55 15.97 25.69 -2.94
N ARG A 56 14.65 25.54 -3.11
CA ARG A 56 13.75 25.15 -2.02
C ARG A 56 14.10 23.77 -1.45
N ALA A 57 14.45 22.80 -2.29
CA ALA A 57 14.86 21.47 -1.84
C ALA A 57 16.16 21.50 -1.01
N HIS A 58 17.12 22.37 -1.34
CA HIS A 58 18.29 22.59 -0.50
C HIS A 58 17.93 23.16 0.88
N GLY A 59 16.89 24.00 0.96
CA GLY A 59 16.34 24.53 2.21
C GLY A 59 15.56 23.52 3.06
N LEU A 60 15.31 22.31 2.55
CA LEU A 60 14.70 21.21 3.31
C LEU A 60 15.72 20.38 4.10
N SER A 61 17.01 20.64 3.95
CA SER A 61 18.06 19.86 4.62
C SER A 61 17.98 20.00 6.15
N LEU A 62 17.75 18.88 6.83
CA LEU A 62 17.80 18.75 8.29
C LEU A 62 19.16 18.22 8.77
N GLU A 63 20.22 18.41 7.96
CA GLU A 63 21.56 17.91 8.25
C GLU A 63 22.16 18.57 9.49
N LYS A 64 21.89 19.87 9.68
CA LYS A 64 22.41 20.63 10.82
C LYS A 64 21.59 20.34 12.08
N PRO A 65 22.23 20.00 13.20
CA PRO A 65 21.53 19.71 14.46
C PRO A 65 20.62 20.85 14.94
N ASP A 66 21.06 22.10 14.81
CA ASP A 66 20.30 23.27 15.28
C ASP A 66 19.05 23.52 14.44
N ASP A 67 19.16 23.43 13.10
CA ASP A 67 18.03 23.59 12.17
C ASP A 67 17.01 22.46 12.37
N ARG A 68 17.49 21.24 12.66
CA ARG A 68 16.66 20.09 12.99
C ARG A 68 15.94 20.26 14.31
N ALA A 69 16.63 20.72 15.35
CA ALA A 69 16.03 20.98 16.65
C ALA A 69 14.96 22.09 16.59
N ALA A 70 15.22 23.15 15.81
CA ALA A 70 14.23 24.21 15.57
C ALA A 70 13.01 23.67 14.80
N TYR A 71 13.24 22.88 13.75
CA TYR A 71 12.17 22.23 13.00
C TYR A 71 11.33 21.29 13.88
N ASP A 72 11.97 20.47 14.71
CA ASP A 72 11.32 19.56 15.65
C ASP A 72 10.56 20.30 16.76
N ALA A 73 11.04 21.48 17.20
CA ALA A 73 10.34 22.30 18.18
C ALA A 73 9.07 22.96 17.60
N GLU A 74 9.14 23.43 16.34
CA GLU A 74 8.00 24.01 15.61
C GLU A 74 7.00 22.94 15.14
N HIS A 75 7.50 21.73 14.89
CA HIS A 75 6.73 20.58 14.43
C HIS A 75 6.92 19.45 15.45
N PRO A 76 6.35 19.58 16.68
CA PRO A 76 6.57 18.68 17.79
C PRO A 76 6.51 17.23 17.29
N PRO A 77 7.57 16.46 17.52
CA PRO A 77 7.82 15.36 16.65
C PRO A 77 6.81 14.23 16.92
N LEU A 78 6.70 13.38 15.91
CA LEU A 78 5.95 12.15 15.92
C LEU A 78 6.37 11.11 17.00
N PRO A 79 7.25 11.30 18.02
CA PRO A 79 7.33 10.39 19.17
C PRO A 79 6.04 10.21 19.96
N LEU A 80 5.14 11.20 19.96
CA LEU A 80 3.75 11.03 20.48
C LEU A 80 2.83 10.32 19.48
N LEU A 81 3.24 10.26 18.22
CA LEU A 81 2.64 9.48 17.13
C LEU A 81 3.57 8.33 16.73
N ARG A 82 4.34 7.80 17.70
CA ARG A 82 4.88 6.44 17.60
C ARG A 82 3.67 5.54 17.66
N LEU A 83 2.96 5.48 16.54
CA LEU A 83 2.28 4.28 16.18
C LEU A 83 3.42 3.27 16.17
N GLU A 84 3.43 2.39 17.17
CA GLU A 84 3.92 1.03 16.95
C GLU A 84 3.55 0.65 15.52
N PRO A 85 4.44 0.02 14.74
CA PRO A 85 4.06 -0.48 13.43
C PRO A 85 2.76 -1.26 13.60
N ALA A 86 1.64 -0.61 13.28
CA ALA A 86 0.30 -1.16 13.45
C ALA A 86 -0.03 -2.08 12.28
N GLY A 87 0.95 -2.29 11.38
CA GLY A 87 0.99 -3.47 10.55
C GLY A 87 1.05 -4.66 11.48
N ASP A 88 -0.03 -5.43 11.48
CA ASP A 88 -0.01 -6.77 12.02
C ASP A 88 1.23 -7.48 11.45
N PRO A 89 2.15 -8.06 12.25
CA PRO A 89 3.38 -8.72 11.76
C PRO A 89 3.10 -9.76 10.66
N VAL A 90 1.85 -10.18 10.55
CA VAL A 90 1.25 -10.91 9.44
C VAL A 90 1.61 -10.33 8.05
N PHE A 91 1.79 -9.02 7.90
CA PHE A 91 2.12 -8.39 6.61
C PHE A 91 3.61 -8.26 6.30
N ASP A 92 4.51 -8.61 7.23
CA ASP A 92 5.95 -8.61 6.97
C ASP A 92 6.35 -9.68 5.95
N ASP A 93 5.54 -10.74 5.84
CA ASP A 93 5.69 -11.76 4.81
C ASP A 93 5.02 -11.35 3.50
N ARG A 94 5.79 -11.40 2.40
CA ARG A 94 5.34 -11.03 1.06
C ARG A 94 4.18 -11.90 0.58
N ALA A 95 4.21 -13.20 0.85
CA ALA A 95 3.16 -14.12 0.39
C ALA A 95 1.83 -13.80 1.08
N THR A 96 1.88 -13.54 2.38
CA THR A 96 0.73 -13.16 3.20
C THR A 96 0.15 -11.81 2.76
N SER A 97 1.00 -10.83 2.48
CA SER A 97 0.59 -9.53 1.91
C SER A 97 -0.10 -9.67 0.56
N LEU A 98 0.43 -10.51 -0.34
CA LEU A 98 -0.19 -10.75 -1.65
C LEU A 98 -1.54 -11.47 -1.52
N ALA A 99 -1.64 -12.45 -0.61
CA ALA A 99 -2.89 -13.16 -0.37
C ALA A 99 -3.98 -12.24 0.17
N ALA A 100 -3.64 -11.37 1.13
CA ALA A 100 -4.56 -10.37 1.67
C ALA A 100 -5.00 -9.37 0.60
N LEU A 101 -4.06 -8.81 -0.17
CA LEU A 101 -4.38 -7.87 -1.26
C LEU A 101 -5.31 -8.51 -2.29
N ARG A 102 -5.01 -9.75 -2.70
CA ARG A 102 -5.84 -10.52 -3.62
C ARG A 102 -7.26 -10.64 -3.07
N ARG A 103 -7.43 -11.08 -1.83
CA ARG A 103 -8.74 -11.24 -1.19
C ARG A 103 -9.56 -9.94 -1.19
N GLU A 104 -8.92 -8.80 -0.90
CA GLU A 104 -9.62 -7.51 -0.88
C GLU A 104 -10.02 -7.04 -2.29
N LEU A 105 -9.19 -7.29 -3.31
CA LEU A 105 -9.54 -7.02 -4.71
C LEU A 105 -10.70 -7.90 -5.19
N GLU A 106 -10.70 -9.19 -4.83
CA GLU A 106 -11.78 -10.12 -5.16
C GLU A 106 -13.11 -9.65 -4.55
N ARG A 107 -13.10 -9.26 -3.27
CA ARG A 107 -14.29 -8.72 -2.61
C ARG A 107 -14.79 -7.45 -3.29
N PHE A 108 -13.89 -6.52 -3.60
CA PHE A 108 -14.24 -5.27 -4.29
C PHE A 108 -14.91 -5.53 -5.66
N LEU A 109 -14.39 -6.49 -6.43
CA LEU A 109 -14.97 -6.86 -7.73
C LEU A 109 -16.34 -7.54 -7.57
N LEU A 110 -16.48 -8.45 -6.61
CA LEU A 110 -17.76 -9.09 -6.31
C LEU A 110 -18.83 -8.08 -5.89
N ASP A 111 -18.47 -7.11 -5.04
CA ASP A 111 -19.37 -6.03 -4.61
C ASP A 111 -19.80 -5.15 -5.81
N ALA A 112 -18.96 -5.03 -6.84
CA ALA A 112 -19.28 -4.37 -8.10
C ALA A 112 -20.10 -5.25 -9.08
N GLY A 113 -20.36 -6.52 -8.72
CA GLY A 113 -21.08 -7.49 -9.57
C GLY A 113 -20.23 -8.12 -10.67
N GLU A 114 -18.91 -7.95 -10.63
CA GLU A 114 -17.97 -8.52 -11.59
C GLU A 114 -17.62 -9.97 -11.24
N ALA A 115 -17.32 -10.78 -12.26
CA ALA A 115 -16.90 -12.15 -12.08
C ALA A 115 -15.43 -12.23 -11.64
N VAL A 116 -15.14 -13.02 -10.61
CA VAL A 116 -13.79 -13.20 -10.06
C VAL A 116 -13.27 -14.60 -10.34
N TYR A 117 -12.00 -14.67 -10.76
CA TYR A 117 -11.30 -15.94 -10.97
C TYR A 117 -10.63 -16.44 -9.70
N HIS A 118 -10.97 -17.65 -9.26
CA HIS A 118 -10.38 -18.32 -8.12
C HIS A 118 -9.44 -19.46 -8.60
N PRO A 119 -8.14 -19.42 -8.29
CA PRO A 119 -7.15 -20.39 -8.77
C PRO A 119 -7.21 -21.73 -8.05
N ASP A 120 -7.78 -21.76 -6.84
CA ASP A 120 -7.90 -22.96 -6.01
C ASP A 120 -9.20 -22.92 -5.20
N ASP A 121 -9.69 -24.09 -4.80
CA ASP A 121 -10.91 -24.26 -4.02
C ASP A 121 -10.81 -23.57 -2.65
N THR A 122 -9.60 -23.47 -2.07
CA THR A 122 -9.38 -22.76 -0.80
C THR A 122 -9.62 -21.26 -0.89
N THR A 123 -9.71 -20.70 -2.10
CA THR A 123 -9.93 -19.26 -2.35
C THR A 123 -11.37 -18.95 -2.81
N ARG A 124 -12.19 -19.97 -3.06
CA ARG A 124 -13.58 -19.81 -3.50
C ARG A 124 -14.51 -19.79 -2.28
N THR A 125 -15.49 -18.88 -2.30
CA THR A 125 -16.52 -18.79 -1.24
C THR A 125 -17.89 -19.30 -1.69
N ASP A 126 -18.08 -19.53 -2.99
CA ASP A 126 -19.32 -20.05 -3.58
C ASP A 126 -19.10 -21.44 -4.19
N PHE A 127 -19.73 -22.45 -3.59
CA PHE A 127 -19.71 -23.84 -4.02
C PHE A 127 -21.03 -24.26 -4.70
N THR A 128 -21.95 -23.33 -4.97
CA THR A 128 -23.27 -23.65 -5.53
C THR A 128 -23.16 -24.39 -6.86
N ALA A 129 -22.18 -24.03 -7.69
CA ALA A 129 -21.91 -24.69 -8.97
C ALA A 129 -21.59 -26.19 -8.84
N ASP A 130 -21.02 -26.62 -7.71
CA ASP A 130 -20.60 -28.01 -7.51
C ASP A 130 -21.79 -28.95 -7.30
N PHE A 131 -22.95 -28.40 -6.93
CA PHE A 131 -24.21 -29.13 -6.82
C PHE A 131 -24.98 -29.21 -8.14
N HIS A 132 -24.43 -28.64 -9.21
CA HIS A 132 -25.03 -28.68 -10.54
C HIS A 132 -24.22 -29.59 -11.47
N PRO A 133 -24.88 -30.44 -12.27
CA PRO A 133 -24.20 -31.30 -13.23
C PRO A 133 -23.38 -30.47 -14.21
N THR A 134 -22.10 -30.78 -14.32
CA THR A 134 -21.18 -30.11 -15.25
C THR A 134 -21.12 -30.93 -16.52
N SER A 135 -21.66 -30.42 -17.62
CA SER A 135 -21.73 -31.14 -18.92
C SER A 135 -20.37 -31.64 -19.44
N LEU A 136 -19.27 -30.95 -19.06
CA LEU A 136 -17.89 -31.32 -19.39
C LEU A 136 -17.41 -32.58 -18.64
N LEU A 137 -17.86 -32.79 -17.41
CA LEU A 137 -17.40 -33.88 -16.52
C LEU A 137 -18.41 -35.02 -16.45
N ASP A 138 -19.70 -34.70 -16.45
CA ASP A 138 -20.81 -35.63 -16.20
C ASP A 138 -21.38 -36.23 -17.50
N GLY A 139 -20.74 -35.96 -18.65
CA GLY A 139 -21.01 -36.68 -19.89
C GLY A 139 -22.44 -36.52 -20.43
N GLN A 140 -23.02 -35.32 -20.34
CA GLN A 140 -24.24 -35.01 -21.09
C GLN A 140 -23.90 -34.81 -22.58
N GLN A 141 -23.82 -35.91 -23.33
CA GLN A 141 -23.97 -35.83 -24.78
C GLN A 141 -25.37 -35.26 -25.09
N PRO A 142 -25.49 -34.13 -25.81
CA PRO A 142 -26.79 -33.71 -26.30
C PRO A 142 -27.18 -34.67 -27.42
N GLY A 143 -28.15 -35.55 -27.15
CA GLY A 143 -28.85 -36.30 -28.21
C GLY A 143 -28.78 -37.82 -28.20
N ARG A 144 -28.97 -38.49 -27.06
CA ARG A 144 -29.52 -39.87 -27.07
C ARG A 144 -30.90 -39.92 -26.46
N ILE A 145 -31.88 -39.55 -27.26
CA ILE A 145 -33.23 -40.12 -27.18
C ILE A 145 -33.12 -41.60 -27.60
N ASN A 146 -33.33 -42.52 -26.66
CA ASN A 146 -33.53 -43.94 -26.92
C ASN A 146 -34.88 -44.34 -26.31
N GLY A 147 -35.81 -44.79 -27.15
CA GLY A 147 -37.08 -45.41 -26.77
C GLY A 147 -38.30 -44.60 -27.18
#